data_AF-U2SQ66-F1
#
_entry.id   AF-U2SQ66-F1
#
_cell.length_a   1.000
_cell.length_b   1.000
_cell.length_c   1.000
_cell.angle_alpha   90.00
_cell.angle_beta   90.00
_cell.angle_gamma   90.00
#
_symmetry.space_group_name_H-M   'P 1'
#
loop_
_entity.id
_entity.type
_entity.pdbx_description
1 polymer ?
#
loop_
_entity_poly.entity_id
_entity_poly.type
_entity_poly.pdbx_seq_one_letter_code
_entity_poly.pdbx_strand_id
1 'polypeptide(L)'
;MEGKVYKNNKEMVYFSIHIIFFILAGMIIFGFLSEIINKFYPLEPYPPFVMNFGNFIFLIIKAPIAEEVIFRKWTFDFLKKKTKYYNVIQALIFALWHRYFMQKIYTFILGVFLGNVKDKKGNIWLCIYLHMLFNITGIYLKDFYLGFIDSIIKMLNMENSLLFMTIVFIIMFILHTAGFIWSLKKIGKGFYKLF
;
A
#
# COMPACT_ATOMS: atom_id res chain seq x y z
N MET A 1 -10.43 -28.97 -6.50
CA MET A 1 -9.38 -28.83 -5.47
C MET A 1 -9.75 -27.66 -4.58
N GLU A 2 -10.58 -27.97 -3.59
CA GLU A 2 -11.22 -27.03 -2.68
C GLU A 2 -10.31 -26.70 -1.48
N GLY A 3 -10.37 -25.44 -1.07
CA GLY A 3 -10.49 -25.07 0.34
C GLY A 3 -9.46 -25.61 1.34
N LYS A 4 -8.17 -25.28 1.19
CA LYS A 4 -7.35 -25.06 2.40
C LYS A 4 -7.69 -23.68 2.97
N VAL A 5 -8.83 -23.58 3.66
CA VAL A 5 -9.10 -22.47 4.57
C VAL A 5 -7.94 -22.42 5.58
N TYR A 6 -7.35 -21.24 5.70
CA TYR A 6 -5.98 -21.01 6.15
C TYR A 6 -5.68 -21.58 7.54
N LYS A 7 -4.57 -22.32 7.66
CA LYS A 7 -4.09 -22.92 8.92
C LYS A 7 -3.02 -22.07 9.63
N ASN A 8 -2.90 -20.76 9.37
CA ASN A 8 -1.91 -19.93 10.07
C ASN A 8 -2.28 -18.44 10.16
N ASN A 9 -3.20 -18.10 11.07
CA ASN A 9 -3.64 -16.71 11.35
C ASN A 9 -2.47 -15.74 11.58
N LYS A 10 -1.34 -16.23 12.09
CA LYS A 10 -0.13 -15.42 12.34
C LYS A 10 0.45 -14.79 11.08
N GLU A 11 0.48 -15.52 9.95
CA GLU A 11 1.03 -14.98 8.71
C GLU A 11 0.16 -13.87 8.12
N MET A 12 -1.16 -14.05 8.15
CA MET A 12 -2.12 -13.03 7.72
C MET A 12 -1.95 -11.74 8.53
N VAL A 13 -1.76 -11.86 9.84
CA VAL A 13 -1.46 -10.72 10.73
C VAL A 13 -0.16 -10.04 10.31
N TYR A 14 0.93 -10.80 10.08
CA TYR A 14 2.19 -10.20 9.66
C TYR A 14 2.11 -9.49 8.30
N PHE A 15 1.40 -10.05 7.32
CA PHE A 15 1.15 -9.38 6.05
C PHE A 15 0.32 -8.11 6.21
N SER A 16 -0.71 -8.14 7.07
CA SER A 16 -1.55 -6.97 7.35
C SER A 16 -0.73 -5.85 7.97
N ILE A 17 0.08 -6.18 8.99
CA ILE A 17 0.99 -5.21 9.65
C ILE A 17 2.00 -4.66 8.64
N HIS A 18 2.54 -5.51 7.76
CA HIS A 18 3.50 -5.11 6.74
C HIS A 18 2.92 -4.08 5.75
N ILE A 19 1.68 -4.30 5.28
CA ILE A 19 0.96 -3.34 4.44
C ILE A 19 0.72 -2.02 5.18
N ILE A 20 0.27 -2.07 6.42
CA ILE A 20 -0.03 -0.86 7.20
C ILE A 20 1.23 0.00 7.37
N PHE A 21 2.36 -0.61 7.76
CA PHE A 21 3.62 0.13 7.88
C PHE A 21 4.16 0.63 6.55
N PHE A 22 3.98 -0.12 5.46
CA PHE A 22 4.31 0.35 4.11
C PHE A 22 3.52 1.61 3.76
N ILE A 23 2.20 1.61 4.02
CA ILE A 23 1.34 2.76 3.75
C ILE A 23 1.74 3.96 4.59
N LEU A 24 1.95 3.78 5.90
CA LEU A 24 2.31 4.88 6.81
C LEU A 24 3.66 5.52 6.42
N ALA A 25 4.67 4.70 6.09
CA ALA A 25 5.94 5.21 5.58
C ALA A 25 5.75 5.93 4.22
N GLY A 26 4.93 5.36 3.34
CA GLY A 26 4.59 5.95 2.05
C GLY A 26 3.89 7.30 2.19
N MET A 27 2.96 7.46 3.12
CA MET A 27 2.23 8.72 3.36
C MET A 27 3.19 9.88 3.65
N ILE A 28 4.24 9.65 4.44
CA ILE A 28 5.27 10.67 4.73
C ILE A 28 6.06 11.02 3.45
N ILE A 29 6.56 10.01 2.74
CA ILE A 29 7.35 10.20 1.51
C ILE A 29 6.53 10.94 0.44
N PHE A 30 5.31 10.46 0.17
CA PHE A 30 4.45 11.02 -0.86
C PHE A 30 3.91 12.40 -0.48
N GLY A 31 3.68 12.67 0.82
CA GLY A 31 3.35 14.01 1.31
C GLY A 31 4.46 14.99 0.97
N PHE A 32 5.69 14.68 1.37
CA PHE A 32 6.86 15.52 1.08
C PHE A 32 7.13 15.66 -0.43
N LEU A 33 7.05 14.56 -1.19
CA LEU A 33 7.22 14.59 -2.64
C LEU A 33 6.15 15.44 -3.32
N SER A 34 4.90 15.38 -2.85
CA SER A 34 3.81 16.21 -3.38
C SER A 34 4.07 17.69 -3.12
N GLU A 35 4.58 18.06 -1.95
CA GLU A 35 4.95 19.46 -1.65
C GLU A 35 6.06 19.96 -2.58
N ILE A 36 7.11 19.15 -2.80
CA ILE A 36 8.19 19.49 -3.73
C ILE A 36 7.63 19.68 -5.13
N ILE A 37 6.83 18.73 -5.64
CA ILE A 37 6.29 18.81 -7.00
C ILE A 37 5.40 20.03 -7.15
N ASN A 38 4.51 20.30 -6.18
CA ASN A 38 3.62 21.46 -6.20
C ASN A 38 4.39 22.79 -6.25
N LYS A 39 5.61 22.84 -5.71
CA LYS A 39 6.47 24.03 -5.79
C LYS A 39 6.96 24.32 -7.22
N PHE A 40 7.21 23.28 -8.01
CA PHE A 40 7.71 23.42 -9.39
C PHE A 40 6.61 23.39 -10.44
N TYR A 41 5.56 22.61 -10.18
CA TYR A 41 4.39 22.41 -11.02
C TYR A 41 3.16 22.50 -10.12
N PRO A 42 2.57 23.70 -9.96
CA PRO A 42 1.36 23.87 -9.16
C PRO A 42 0.28 22.96 -9.73
N LEU A 43 0.01 21.84 -9.04
CA LEU A 43 -1.05 20.94 -9.44
C LEU A 43 -2.36 21.62 -9.07
N GLU A 44 -3.28 21.75 -10.02
CA GLU A 44 -4.63 22.20 -9.68
C GLU A 44 -5.22 21.27 -8.60
N PRO A 45 -5.82 21.83 -7.55
CA PRO A 45 -6.45 21.01 -6.52
C PRO A 45 -7.57 20.18 -7.16
N TYR A 46 -7.41 18.86 -7.12
CA TYR A 46 -8.44 17.96 -7.62
C TYR A 46 -9.73 18.15 -6.83
N PRO A 47 -10.90 18.09 -7.48
CA PRO A 47 -12.16 18.11 -6.77
C PRO A 47 -12.15 16.97 -5.73
N PRO A 48 -12.57 17.26 -4.48
CA PRO A 48 -12.55 16.27 -3.42
C PRO A 48 -13.39 15.06 -3.85
N PHE A 49 -12.79 13.87 -3.77
CA PHE A 49 -13.51 12.64 -4.07
C PHE A 49 -14.61 12.45 -3.02
N VAL A 50 -15.88 12.58 -3.44
CA VAL A 50 -17.02 12.38 -2.55
C VAL A 50 -17.24 10.89 -2.34
N MET A 51 -16.93 10.42 -1.14
CA MET A 51 -17.19 9.05 -0.74
C MET A 51 -18.67 8.89 -0.38
N ASN A 52 -19.44 8.28 -1.27
CA ASN A 52 -20.79 7.80 -0.98
C ASN A 52 -20.79 6.27 -0.82
N PHE A 53 -21.91 5.70 -0.37
CA PHE A 53 -22.01 4.26 -0.12
C PHE A 53 -21.71 3.41 -1.37
N GLY A 54 -22.17 3.85 -2.56
CA GLY A 54 -21.93 3.14 -3.81
C GLY A 54 -20.44 3.10 -4.19
N ASN A 55 -19.78 4.24 -4.14
CA ASN A 55 -18.35 4.40 -4.42
C ASN A 55 -17.51 3.63 -3.40
N PHE A 56 -17.91 3.63 -2.12
CA PHE A 56 -17.25 2.84 -1.08
C PHE A 56 -17.26 1.34 -1.41
N ILE A 57 -18.43 0.77 -1.66
CA ILE A 57 -18.56 -0.66 -2.00
C ILE A 57 -17.76 -1.00 -3.25
N PHE A 58 -17.77 -0.10 -4.24
CA PHE A 58 -16.99 -0.32 -5.45
C PHE A 58 -15.48 -0.32 -5.17
N LEU A 59 -14.93 0.74 -4.58
CA LEU A 59 -13.49 0.92 -4.38
C LEU A 59 -12.88 -0.05 -3.35
N ILE A 60 -13.66 -0.42 -2.32
CA ILE A 60 -13.17 -1.26 -1.25
C ILE A 60 -13.40 -2.73 -1.54
N ILE A 61 -14.48 -3.11 -2.22
CA ILE A 61 -14.86 -4.52 -2.37
C ILE A 61 -14.80 -4.96 -3.84
N LYS A 62 -15.60 -4.35 -4.71
CA LYS A 62 -15.78 -4.86 -6.08
C LYS A 62 -14.51 -4.72 -6.92
N ALA A 63 -13.87 -3.55 -6.87
CA ALA A 63 -12.65 -3.29 -7.64
C ALA A 63 -11.49 -4.19 -7.20
N PRO A 64 -11.12 -4.28 -5.91
CA PRO A 64 -10.06 -5.20 -5.46
C PRO A 64 -10.31 -6.67 -5.86
N ILE A 65 -11.56 -7.15 -5.77
CA ILE A 65 -11.89 -8.52 -6.19
C ILE A 65 -11.62 -8.69 -7.69
N ALA A 66 -12.15 -7.79 -8.53
CA ALA A 66 -11.99 -7.85 -9.97
C ALA A 66 -10.52 -7.75 -10.38
N GLU A 67 -9.78 -6.81 -9.79
CA GLU A 67 -8.36 -6.57 -10.05
C GLU A 67 -7.51 -7.78 -9.65
N GLU A 68 -7.71 -8.35 -8.46
CA GLU A 68 -6.92 -9.52 -8.06
C GLU A 68 -7.24 -10.76 -8.91
N VAL A 69 -8.47 -10.92 -9.41
CA VAL A 69 -8.80 -11.97 -10.39
C VAL A 69 -8.04 -11.73 -11.70
N ILE A 70 -8.14 -10.53 -12.27
CA ILE A 70 -7.45 -10.21 -13.53
C ILE A 70 -5.93 -10.39 -13.38
N PHE A 71 -5.33 -9.74 -12.38
CA PHE A 71 -3.87 -9.64 -12.28
C PHE A 71 -3.22 -10.83 -11.58
N ARG A 72 -3.79 -11.37 -10.49
CA ARG A 72 -3.18 -12.50 -9.74
C ARG A 72 -3.68 -13.87 -10.16
N LYS A 73 -4.91 -13.97 -10.71
CA LYS A 73 -5.38 -15.26 -11.23
C LYS A 73 -5.04 -15.44 -12.69
N TRP A 74 -5.32 -14.48 -13.55
CA TRP A 74 -5.12 -14.69 -15.00
C TRP A 74 -3.74 -14.24 -15.47
N THR A 75 -3.39 -12.96 -15.31
CA THR A 75 -2.13 -12.40 -15.82
C THR A 75 -0.93 -13.08 -15.18
N PHE A 76 -0.93 -13.22 -13.85
CA PHE A 76 0.16 -13.88 -13.10
C PHE A 76 0.32 -15.36 -13.49
N ASP A 77 -0.76 -16.17 -13.47
CA ASP A 77 -0.67 -17.61 -13.78
C ASP A 77 -0.23 -17.85 -15.24
N PHE A 78 -0.60 -16.94 -16.15
CA PHE A 78 -0.13 -16.96 -17.54
C PHE A 78 1.37 -16.62 -17.63
N LEU A 79 1.80 -15.48 -17.08
CA LEU A 79 3.18 -15.01 -17.18
C LEU A 79 4.17 -15.93 -16.46
N LYS A 80 3.77 -16.56 -15.36
CA LYS A 80 4.61 -17.52 -14.61
C LYS A 80 5.05 -18.71 -15.46
N LYS A 81 4.25 -19.08 -16.48
CA LYS A 81 4.59 -20.14 -17.44
C LYS A 81 5.53 -19.67 -18.55
N LYS A 82 5.76 -18.36 -18.68
CA LYS A 82 6.41 -17.75 -19.85
C LYS A 82 7.74 -17.07 -19.52
N THR A 83 7.93 -16.57 -18.30
CA THR A 83 9.12 -15.79 -17.93
C THR A 83 9.36 -15.82 -16.43
N LYS A 84 10.63 -15.67 -16.02
CA LYS A 84 11.01 -15.50 -14.60
C LYS A 84 10.61 -14.12 -14.04
N TYR A 85 10.33 -13.13 -14.89
CA TYR A 85 9.95 -11.78 -14.50
C TYR A 85 8.43 -11.60 -14.30
N TYR A 86 7.68 -12.71 -14.20
CA TYR A 86 6.22 -12.72 -14.18
C TYR A 86 5.63 -11.75 -13.14
N ASN A 87 6.21 -11.70 -11.93
CA ASN A 87 5.71 -10.86 -10.85
C ASN A 87 5.94 -9.37 -11.11
N VAL A 88 7.08 -9.00 -11.70
CA VAL A 88 7.39 -7.61 -12.02
C VAL A 88 6.51 -7.12 -13.16
N ILE A 89 6.35 -7.92 -14.22
CA ILE A 89 5.55 -7.54 -15.38
C ILE A 89 4.08 -7.39 -15.01
N GLN A 90 3.50 -8.35 -14.27
CA GLN A 90 2.10 -8.24 -13.85
C GLN A 90 1.87 -7.04 -12.92
N ALA A 91 2.81 -6.72 -12.03
CA ALA A 91 2.73 -5.56 -11.15
C ALA A 91 2.81 -4.24 -11.94
N LEU A 92 3.63 -4.19 -12.99
CA LEU A 92 3.73 -3.04 -13.87
C LEU A 92 2.42 -2.80 -14.62
N ILE A 93 1.82 -3.84 -15.20
CA ILE A 93 0.53 -3.73 -15.90
C ILE A 93 -0.56 -3.29 -14.91
N PHE A 94 -0.60 -3.88 -13.71
CA PHE A 94 -1.51 -3.47 -12.64
C PHE A 94 -1.36 -1.97 -12.29
N ALA A 95 -0.13 -1.50 -12.10
CA ALA A 95 0.14 -0.10 -11.82
C ALA A 95 -0.34 0.82 -12.95
N LEU A 96 0.01 0.49 -14.20
CA LEU A 96 -0.34 1.31 -15.37
C LEU A 96 -1.85 1.43 -15.61
N TRP A 97 -2.66 0.50 -15.10
CA TRP A 97 -4.13 0.57 -15.13
C TRP A 97 -4.71 1.72 -14.28
N HIS A 98 -3.93 2.28 -13.36
CA HIS A 98 -4.40 3.32 -12.46
C HIS A 98 -4.34 4.72 -13.07
N ARG A 99 -5.24 5.59 -12.59
CA ARG A 99 -5.48 6.92 -13.16
C ARG A 99 -4.35 7.90 -12.85
N TYR A 100 -3.87 7.92 -11.61
CA TYR A 100 -2.97 8.98 -11.12
C TYR A 100 -1.50 8.56 -11.13
N PHE A 101 -0.59 9.50 -11.41
CA PHE A 101 0.84 9.22 -11.47
C PHE A 101 1.39 8.70 -10.14
N MET A 102 1.11 9.38 -9.02
CA MET A 102 1.53 8.91 -7.70
C MET A 102 0.95 7.54 -7.36
N GLN A 103 -0.30 7.29 -7.80
CA GLN A 103 -0.94 6.00 -7.62
C GLN A 103 -0.21 4.88 -8.33
N LYS A 104 0.29 5.10 -9.56
CA LYS A 104 1.09 4.11 -10.30
C LYS A 104 2.33 3.67 -9.51
N ILE A 105 3.00 4.57 -8.79
CA ILE A 105 4.22 4.25 -8.04
C ILE A 105 3.90 3.29 -6.88
N TYR A 106 2.96 3.66 -6.00
CA TYR A 106 2.68 2.81 -4.83
C TYR A 106 1.92 1.54 -5.19
N THR A 107 1.08 1.57 -6.24
CA THR A 107 0.36 0.37 -6.71
C THR A 107 1.29 -0.61 -7.41
N PHE A 108 2.38 -0.16 -8.03
CA PHE A 108 3.44 -1.04 -8.54
C PHE A 108 4.08 -1.84 -7.40
N ILE A 109 4.49 -1.17 -6.32
CA ILE A 109 5.11 -1.81 -5.16
C ILE A 109 4.12 -2.80 -4.51
N LEU A 110 2.86 -2.38 -4.32
CA LEU A 110 1.79 -3.25 -3.85
C LEU A 110 1.59 -4.46 -4.77
N GLY A 111 1.61 -4.25 -6.09
CA GLY A 111 1.46 -5.32 -7.09
C GLY A 111 2.55 -6.37 -6.99
N VAL A 112 3.81 -5.96 -6.77
CA VAL A 112 4.94 -6.86 -6.52
C VAL A 112 4.73 -7.63 -5.22
N PHE A 113 4.32 -6.93 -4.15
CA PHE A 113 4.02 -7.53 -2.85
C PHE A 113 2.92 -8.61 -2.96
N LEU A 114 1.76 -8.26 -3.52
CA LEU A 114 0.62 -9.17 -3.66
C LEU A 114 0.93 -10.33 -4.62
N GLY A 115 1.73 -10.10 -5.66
CA GLY A 115 2.23 -11.19 -6.49
C GLY A 115 3.16 -12.15 -5.74
N ASN A 116 4.00 -11.67 -4.82
CA ASN A 116 4.79 -12.54 -3.93
C ASN A 116 3.92 -13.30 -2.92
N VAL A 117 2.85 -12.67 -2.40
CA VAL A 117 1.83 -13.37 -1.58
C VAL A 117 1.20 -14.49 -2.40
N LYS A 118 0.74 -14.19 -3.62
CA LYS A 118 0.15 -15.17 -4.53
C LYS A 118 1.12 -16.32 -4.82
N ASP A 119 2.39 -16.01 -5.10
CA ASP A 119 3.38 -17.02 -5.46
C ASP A 119 3.67 -18.00 -4.33
N LYS A 120 3.93 -17.47 -3.13
CA LYS A 120 4.36 -18.25 -1.97
C LYS A 120 3.22 -18.95 -1.27
N LYS A 121 2.00 -18.39 -1.34
CA LYS A 121 0.83 -18.89 -0.62
C LYS A 121 -0.21 -19.55 -1.50
N GLY A 122 -0.18 -19.32 -2.81
CA GLY A 122 -1.15 -19.83 -3.76
C GLY A 122 -2.57 -19.28 -3.61
N ASN A 123 -2.83 -18.43 -2.60
CA ASN A 123 -4.17 -18.03 -2.19
C ASN A 123 -4.56 -16.64 -2.71
N ILE A 124 -5.54 -16.60 -3.63
CA ILE A 124 -6.11 -15.34 -4.13
C ILE A 124 -6.95 -14.61 -3.08
N TRP A 125 -7.65 -15.31 -2.20
CA TRP A 125 -8.48 -14.69 -1.16
C TRP A 125 -7.65 -13.88 -0.17
N LEU A 126 -6.43 -14.34 0.14
CA LEU A 126 -5.49 -13.56 0.94
C LEU A 126 -5.04 -12.30 0.20
N CYS A 127 -4.82 -12.37 -1.12
CA CYS A 127 -4.44 -11.20 -1.92
C CYS A 127 -5.59 -10.18 -1.98
N ILE A 128 -6.83 -10.66 -2.18
CA ILE A 128 -8.04 -9.83 -2.13
C ILE A 128 -8.14 -9.14 -0.77
N TYR A 129 -8.09 -9.89 0.33
CA TYR A 129 -8.15 -9.32 1.68
C TYR A 129 -7.08 -8.23 1.90
N LEU A 130 -5.83 -8.51 1.53
CA LEU A 130 -4.72 -7.57 1.69
C LEU A 130 -4.87 -6.32 0.81
N HIS A 131 -5.43 -6.46 -0.39
CA HIS A 131 -5.74 -5.34 -1.27
C HIS A 131 -6.90 -4.49 -0.72
N MET A 132 -7.97 -5.12 -0.25
CA MET A 132 -9.06 -4.41 0.44
C MET A 132 -8.53 -3.65 1.65
N LEU A 133 -7.66 -4.28 2.46
CA LEU A 133 -7.00 -3.63 3.58
C LEU A 133 -6.17 -2.42 3.12
N PHE A 134 -5.40 -2.55 2.04
CA PHE A 134 -4.63 -1.44 1.46
C PHE A 134 -5.53 -0.26 1.08
N ASN A 135 -6.67 -0.51 0.42
CA ASN A 135 -7.59 0.55 0.01
C ASN A 135 -8.29 1.20 1.22
N ILE A 136 -8.76 0.41 2.18
CA ILE A 136 -9.39 0.94 3.41
C ILE A 136 -8.40 1.80 4.17
N THR A 137 -7.19 1.29 4.42
CA THR A 137 -6.18 2.03 5.18
C THR A 137 -5.70 3.27 4.42
N GLY A 138 -5.47 3.19 3.11
CA GLY A 138 -5.10 4.35 2.31
C GLY A 138 -6.14 5.47 2.32
N ILE A 139 -7.44 5.13 2.34
CA ILE A 139 -8.55 6.09 2.34
C ILE A 139 -8.79 6.68 3.74
N TYR A 140 -8.93 5.83 4.76
CA TYR A 140 -9.41 6.26 6.08
C TYR A 140 -8.29 6.56 7.08
N LEU A 141 -7.13 5.91 6.95
CA LEU A 141 -6.03 6.12 7.90
C LEU A 141 -5.34 7.46 7.68
N LYS A 142 -5.42 8.03 6.47
CA LYS A 142 -4.72 9.27 6.11
C LYS A 142 -5.15 10.43 7.01
N ASP A 143 -6.45 10.71 7.07
CA ASP A 143 -6.97 11.88 7.80
C ASP A 143 -6.78 11.71 9.30
N PHE A 144 -6.97 10.49 9.82
CA PHE A 144 -6.67 10.16 11.22
C PHE A 144 -5.19 10.36 11.55
N TYR A 145 -4.30 9.86 10.69
CA TYR A 145 -2.86 9.94 10.90
C TYR A 145 -2.36 11.39 10.87
N LEU A 146 -2.78 12.18 9.87
CA LEU A 146 -2.42 13.60 9.79
C LEU A 146 -2.97 14.40 10.98
N GLY A 147 -4.23 14.19 11.37
CA GLY A 147 -4.81 14.83 12.54
C GLY A 147 -4.12 14.44 13.86
N PHE A 148 -3.63 13.21 13.96
CA PHE A 148 -2.78 12.78 15.08
C PHE A 148 -1.45 13.54 15.11
N ILE A 149 -0.80 13.74 13.96
CA ILE A 149 0.46 14.51 13.87
C ILE A 149 0.21 15.94 14.33
N ASP A 150 -0.83 16.58 13.79
CA ASP A 150 -1.20 17.95 14.14
C ASP A 150 -1.47 18.10 15.63
N SER A 151 -2.11 17.11 16.25
CA SER A 151 -2.38 17.10 17.70
C SER A 151 -1.09 17.03 18.52
N ILE A 152 -0.11 16.22 18.10
CA ILE A 152 1.21 16.15 18.76
C ILE A 152 1.94 17.49 18.65
N ILE A 153 1.95 18.11 17.46
CA ILE A 153 2.63 19.39 17.23
C ILE A 153 2.04 20.49 18.11
N LYS A 154 0.70 20.56 18.20
CA LYS A 154 -0.03 21.49 19.04
C LYS A 154 0.28 21.30 20.53
N MET A 155 0.25 20.05 21.01
CA MET A 155 0.55 19.72 22.39
C MET A 155 1.96 20.18 22.81
N LEU A 156 2.93 20.12 21.89
CA LEU A 156 4.30 20.54 22.15
C LEU A 156 4.49 22.07 22.03
N ASN A 157 3.45 22.82 21.64
CA ASN A 157 3.47 24.26 21.39
C ASN A 157 4.52 24.69 20.33
N MET A 158 4.66 23.87 19.28
CA MET A 158 5.74 24.00 18.28
C MET A 158 5.22 24.32 16.88
N GLU A 159 4.10 25.03 16.78
CA GLU A 159 3.37 25.27 15.54
C GLU A 159 4.19 26.00 14.45
N ASN A 160 5.26 26.71 14.82
CA ASN A 160 5.96 27.65 13.92
C ASN A 160 7.42 27.31 13.57
N SER A 161 7.94 26.13 13.96
CA SER A 161 9.31 25.74 13.60
C SER A 161 9.31 24.67 12.51
N LEU A 162 9.62 25.08 11.27
CA LEU A 162 9.83 24.17 10.13
C LEU A 162 10.82 23.05 10.48
N LEU A 163 11.87 23.39 11.26
CA LEU A 163 12.85 22.43 11.74
C LEU A 163 12.20 21.35 12.62
N PHE A 164 11.29 21.73 13.51
CA PHE A 164 10.61 20.79 14.38
C PHE A 164 9.66 19.86 13.63
N MET A 165 8.85 20.41 12.71
CA MET A 165 7.99 19.62 11.82
C MET A 165 8.79 18.55 11.08
N THR A 166 9.95 18.95 10.54
CA THR A 166 10.88 18.05 9.86
C THR A 166 11.38 16.94 10.78
N ILE A 167 11.73 17.27 12.03
CA ILE A 167 12.18 16.28 13.03
C ILE A 167 11.07 15.25 13.33
N VAL A 168 9.83 15.71 13.55
CA VAL A 168 8.68 14.82 13.81
C VAL A 168 8.49 13.85 12.64
N PHE A 169 8.46 14.35 11.40
CA PHE A 169 8.31 13.49 10.22
C PHE A 169 9.46 12.49 10.07
N ILE A 170 10.71 12.88 10.36
CA ILE A 170 11.87 11.97 10.33
C ILE A 170 11.71 10.85 11.38
N ILE A 171 11.36 11.20 12.62
CA ILE A 171 11.16 10.21 13.70
C ILE A 171 10.07 9.22 13.29
N MET A 172 8.94 9.72 12.78
CA MET A 172 7.86 8.86 12.34
C MET A 172 8.26 7.98 11.15
N PHE A 173 9.01 8.52 10.19
CA PHE A 173 9.50 7.74 9.07
C PHE A 173 10.39 6.58 9.52
N ILE A 174 11.29 6.84 10.49
CA ILE A 174 12.13 5.81 11.11
C ILE A 174 11.27 4.75 11.80
N LEU A 175 10.27 5.16 12.60
CA LEU A 175 9.38 4.24 13.31
C LEU A 175 8.60 3.34 12.35
N HIS A 176 8.02 3.88 11.28
CA HIS A 176 7.28 3.09 10.31
C HIS A 176 8.19 2.16 9.50
N THR A 177 9.39 2.62 9.16
CA THR A 177 10.41 1.80 8.49
C THR A 177 10.86 0.65 9.40
N ALA A 178 11.03 0.90 10.70
CA ALA A 178 11.35 -0.14 11.67
C ALA A 178 10.23 -1.20 11.76
N GLY A 179 8.96 -0.76 11.77
CA GLY A 179 7.79 -1.66 11.73
C GLY A 179 7.70 -2.48 10.43
N PHE A 180 8.00 -1.86 9.29
CA PHE A 180 8.10 -2.53 7.99
C PHE A 180 9.20 -3.61 8.00
N ILE A 181 10.41 -3.28 8.49
CA ILE A 181 11.53 -4.22 8.57
C ILE A 181 11.22 -5.35 9.55
N TRP A 182 10.61 -5.05 10.70
CA TRP A 182 10.22 -6.04 11.69
C TRP A 182 9.21 -7.04 11.11
N SER A 183 8.16 -6.54 10.45
CA SER A 183 7.15 -7.40 9.81
C SER A 183 7.76 -8.22 8.66
N LEU A 184 8.68 -7.65 7.87
CA LEU A 184 9.41 -8.38 6.84
C LEU A 184 10.25 -9.53 7.43
N LYS A 185 10.89 -9.33 8.58
CA LYS A 185 11.62 -10.40 9.29
C LYS A 185 10.69 -11.53 9.71
N LYS A 186 9.43 -11.23 10.08
CA LYS A 186 8.42 -12.25 10.44
C LYS A 186 7.86 -12.99 9.22
N ILE A 187 7.70 -12.30 8.09
CA ILE A 187 7.29 -12.92 6.81
C ILE A 187 8.43 -13.77 6.23
N GLY A 188 9.68 -13.33 6.37
CA GLY A 188 10.89 -13.98 5.89
C GLY A 188 11.68 -13.12 4.90
N LYS A 189 13.00 -13.00 5.10
CA LYS A 189 13.89 -12.11 4.31
C LYS A 189 13.89 -12.38 2.81
N GLY A 190 13.59 -13.62 2.37
CA GLY A 190 13.47 -13.99 0.96
C GLY A 190 12.11 -13.66 0.33
N PHE A 191 11.25 -12.88 1.00
CA PHE A 191 9.91 -12.60 0.53
C PHE A 191 9.89 -11.81 -0.79
N TYR A 192 10.72 -10.75 -0.89
CA TYR A 192 10.81 -9.88 -2.06
C TYR A 192 11.82 -10.33 -3.11
N LYS A 193 12.30 -11.59 -3.06
CA LYS A 193 13.20 -12.11 -4.08
C LYS A 193 12.46 -12.14 -5.43
N LEU A 194 12.91 -11.33 -6.39
CA LEU A 194 12.21 -11.09 -7.66
C LEU A 194 12.45 -12.20 -8.71
N PHE A 195 13.46 -13.05 -8.51
CA PHE A 195 13.89 -14.16 -9.36
C PHE A 195 14.83 -15.10 -8.58
#